data_AF-A0A1D1Z9X5-F1
#
_entry.id   AF-A0A1D1Z9X5-F1
#
_cell.length_a   1.000
_cell.length_b   1.000
_cell.length_c   1.000
_cell.angle_alpha   90.00
_cell.angle_beta   90.00
_cell.angle_gamma   90.00
#
_symmetry.space_group_name_H-M   'P 1'
#
loop_
_entity.id
_entity.type
_entity.pdbx_description
1 polymer ?
#
loop_
_entity_poly.entity_id
_entity_poly.type
_entity_poly.pdbx_seq_one_letter_code
_entity_poly.pdbx_strand_id
1 'polypeptide(L)'
;MPIFCSETEPQNTKVCVLDASSYVGLWILKKLLNRGYTVHAALHNNEEAETRREIREMTSTTDKERLSVFVVDVLDYQSILTALNGCSALFYSLDDPRAYDEKTVEVEVRGAINVVEACAQTQSMEKLVFSSSLVTGIWREDIRSTKDVDERCWSDVDLCRKLKLWYALAKTLSEQAAWALAMDRMLNMVSINAALVIGPDIANQNAVSTKSYLRGADKMQENGVLASVDVCFLVDIHIRALEDPSTSGRYFCFNKVVKSEEDAIKLAESLVPLISIPSRCRPQESVVYMERLRNKKLQKLTEVVMKST
;
A
#
# COMPACT_ATOMS: atom_id res chain seq x y z
N MET A 1 12.92 3.97 39.66
CA MET A 1 13.81 4.03 38.49
C MET A 1 12.97 3.83 37.25
N PRO A 2 12.80 4.85 36.39
CA PRO A 2 12.16 4.64 35.09
C PRO A 2 13.16 3.99 34.14
N ILE A 3 12.70 2.95 33.45
CA ILE A 3 13.38 2.33 32.32
C ILE A 3 13.26 3.31 31.16
N PHE A 4 14.37 3.90 30.74
CA PHE A 4 14.43 4.66 29.49
C PHE A 4 14.15 3.68 28.34
N CYS A 5 13.05 3.89 27.61
CA CYS A 5 12.97 3.40 26.24
C CYS A 5 14.07 4.14 25.48
N SER A 6 15.13 3.42 25.09
CA SER A 6 16.13 3.96 24.18
C SER A 6 15.45 4.30 22.87
N GLU A 7 15.43 5.58 22.50
CA GLU A 7 15.35 6.01 21.12
C GLU A 7 16.63 5.52 20.43
N THR A 8 16.64 4.24 20.03
CA THR A 8 17.68 3.74 19.14
C THR A 8 17.46 4.39 17.79
N GLU A 9 18.25 5.41 17.46
CA GLU A 9 18.48 5.73 16.06
C GLU A 9 18.79 4.43 15.33
N PRO A 10 18.21 4.16 14.16
CA PRO A 10 18.47 2.94 13.39
C PRO A 10 19.88 3.02 12.79
N GLN A 11 20.91 2.98 13.64
CA GLN A 11 22.29 2.89 13.21
C GLN A 11 22.44 1.55 12.48
N ASN A 12 22.57 1.64 11.16
CA ASN A 12 22.87 0.56 10.24
C ASN A 12 21.70 -0.39 9.87
N THR A 13 20.44 0.00 10.05
CA THR A 13 19.30 -0.81 9.56
C THR A 13 19.15 -0.62 8.05
N LYS A 14 19.37 -1.70 7.31
CA LYS A 14 19.24 -1.72 5.84
C LYS A 14 17.88 -2.29 5.45
N VAL A 15 17.13 -1.56 4.63
CA VAL A 15 15.79 -1.97 4.18
C VAL A 15 15.69 -1.92 2.66
N CYS A 16 14.83 -2.74 2.09
CA CYS A 16 14.51 -2.66 0.66
C CYS A 16 13.13 -2.04 0.48
N VAL A 17 12.98 -1.18 -0.55
CA VAL A 17 11.68 -0.73 -1.05
C VAL A 17 11.54 -1.30 -2.47
N LEU A 18 10.67 -2.30 -2.62
CA LEU A 18 10.32 -2.84 -3.93
C LEU A 18 9.33 -1.92 -4.61
N ASP A 19 9.63 -1.63 -5.88
CA ASP A 19 8.88 -0.70 -6.72
C ASP A 19 8.96 0.74 -6.19
N ALA A 20 10.19 1.18 -5.90
CA ALA A 20 10.47 2.48 -5.29
C ALA A 20 10.19 3.69 -6.21
N SER A 21 9.91 3.45 -7.49
CA SER A 21 9.43 4.45 -8.47
C SER A 21 7.91 4.62 -8.45
N SER A 22 7.16 3.65 -7.91
CA SER A 22 5.72 3.81 -7.69
C SER A 22 5.43 5.01 -6.78
N TYR A 23 4.21 5.56 -6.86
CA TYR A 23 3.83 6.70 -6.03
C TYR A 23 4.08 6.41 -4.53
N VAL A 24 3.48 5.35 -3.99
CA VAL A 24 3.63 5.00 -2.56
C VAL A 24 5.08 4.60 -2.25
N GLY A 25 5.73 3.82 -3.12
CA GLY A 25 7.12 3.41 -2.95
C GLY A 25 8.08 4.59 -2.84
N LEU A 26 7.89 5.64 -3.64
CA LEU A 26 8.70 6.84 -3.62
C LEU A 26 8.54 7.63 -2.31
N TRP A 27 7.31 7.75 -1.80
CA TRP A 27 7.08 8.40 -0.51
C TRP A 27 7.67 7.61 0.65
N ILE A 28 7.58 6.26 0.62
CA ILE A 28 8.25 5.37 1.58
C ILE A 28 9.77 5.58 1.54
N LEU A 29 10.36 5.54 0.34
CA LEU A 29 11.79 5.77 0.12
C LEU A 29 12.24 7.11 0.73
N LYS A 30 11.57 8.21 0.39
CA LYS A 30 11.90 9.55 0.90
C LYS A 30 11.84 9.59 2.44
N LYS A 31 10.79 9.03 3.03
CA LYS A 31 10.60 9.07 4.49
C LYS A 31 11.60 8.19 5.23
N LEU A 32 11.96 7.02 4.70
CA LEU A 32 13.00 6.15 5.27
C LEU A 32 14.37 6.82 5.23
N LEU A 33 14.73 7.44 4.10
CA LEU A 33 15.99 8.19 3.98
C LEU A 33 16.04 9.35 4.98
N ASN A 34 14.96 10.10 5.14
CA ASN A 34 14.86 11.17 6.14
C ASN A 34 14.97 10.67 7.59
N ARG A 35 14.65 9.39 7.86
CA ARG A 35 14.79 8.75 9.18
C ARG A 35 16.14 8.07 9.40
N GLY A 36 17.10 8.23 8.49
CA GLY A 36 18.47 7.71 8.67
C GLY A 36 18.68 6.27 8.19
N TYR A 37 17.66 5.59 7.65
CA TYR A 37 17.82 4.22 7.14
C TYR A 37 18.76 4.15 5.93
N THR A 38 19.43 3.00 5.75
CA THR A 38 20.06 2.63 4.49
C THR A 38 19.02 1.92 3.63
N VAL A 39 18.78 2.41 2.42
CA VAL A 39 17.69 1.94 1.56
C VAL A 39 18.22 1.35 0.26
N HIS A 40 17.81 0.12 -0.02
CA HIS A 40 17.87 -0.49 -1.33
C HIS A 40 16.58 -0.15 -2.10
N ALA A 41 16.65 0.79 -3.03
CA ALA A 41 15.55 1.12 -3.92
C ALA A 41 15.53 0.16 -5.11
N ALA A 42 14.58 -0.77 -5.12
CA ALA A 42 14.37 -1.68 -6.24
C ALA A 42 13.36 -1.09 -7.22
N LEU A 43 13.82 -0.82 -8.43
CA LEU A 43 13.04 -0.22 -9.51
C LEU A 43 12.68 -1.29 -10.53
N HIS A 44 11.47 -1.21 -11.09
CA HIS A 44 11.04 -2.15 -12.12
C HIS A 44 11.96 -2.06 -13.35
N ASN A 45 12.26 -3.19 -14.00
CA ASN A 45 13.12 -3.24 -15.20
C ASN A 45 12.65 -2.38 -16.40
N ASN A 46 11.37 -2.03 -16.45
CA ASN A 46 10.77 -1.21 -17.50
C ASN A 46 10.81 0.29 -17.19
N GLU A 47 11.32 0.69 -16.03
CA GLU A 47 11.44 2.10 -15.66
C GLU A 47 12.38 2.84 -16.59
N GLU A 48 11.96 4.04 -17.00
CA GLU A 48 12.72 4.92 -17.87
C GLU A 48 14.06 5.33 -17.22
N ALA A 49 15.07 5.55 -18.05
CA ALA A 49 16.39 5.96 -17.57
C ALA A 49 16.33 7.29 -16.79
N GLU A 50 15.38 8.16 -17.14
CA GLU A 50 15.14 9.43 -16.45
C GLU A 50 14.62 9.21 -15.03
N THR A 51 13.58 8.39 -14.82
CA THR A 51 13.10 8.03 -13.48
C THR A 51 14.21 7.47 -12.59
N ARG A 52 15.07 6.62 -13.17
CA ARG A 52 16.24 6.07 -12.46
C ARG A 52 17.25 7.15 -12.09
N ARG A 53 17.45 8.14 -12.96
CA ARG A 53 18.33 9.29 -12.71
C ARG A 53 17.74 10.16 -11.61
N GLU A 54 16.47 10.52 -11.70
CA GLU A 54 15.76 11.32 -10.70
C GLU A 54 15.84 10.67 -9.32
N ILE A 55 15.64 9.35 -9.19
CA ILE A 55 15.75 8.64 -7.91
C ILE A 55 17.18 8.68 -7.36
N ARG A 56 18.20 8.59 -8.22
CA ARG A 56 19.60 8.74 -7.81
C ARG A 56 19.97 10.17 -7.43
N GLU A 57 19.29 11.16 -7.99
CA GLU A 57 19.54 12.59 -7.77
C GLU A 57 18.67 13.19 -6.65
N MET A 58 17.55 12.53 -6.29
CA MET A 58 16.64 12.95 -5.21
C MET A 58 17.28 12.92 -3.82
N THR A 59 18.45 12.32 -3.68
CA THR A 59 19.23 12.27 -2.44
C THR A 59 20.23 13.40 -2.35
N SER A 60 20.19 14.16 -1.24
CA SER A 60 21.19 15.17 -0.94
C SER A 60 22.61 14.57 -0.96
N THR A 61 23.66 15.39 -1.05
CA THR A 61 25.05 14.92 -1.08
C THR A 61 25.40 13.99 0.10
N THR A 62 24.68 14.12 1.23
CA THR A 62 24.82 13.33 2.46
C THR A 62 24.13 11.96 2.38
N ASP A 63 23.14 11.79 1.48
CA ASP A 63 22.30 10.59 1.39
C ASP A 63 22.79 9.57 0.36
N LYS A 64 23.76 9.97 -0.48
CA LYS A 64 24.34 9.10 -1.52
C LYS A 64 24.95 7.81 -0.98
N GLU A 65 25.45 7.82 0.26
CA GLU A 65 26.01 6.63 0.91
C GLU A 65 24.94 5.68 1.45
N ARG A 66 23.70 6.16 1.62
CA ARG A 66 22.59 5.39 2.20
C ARG A 66 21.59 4.90 1.18
N LEU A 67 21.69 5.29 -0.09
CA LEU A 67 20.81 4.83 -1.16
C LEU A 67 21.57 3.93 -2.15
N SER A 68 21.08 2.72 -2.35
CA SER A 68 21.52 1.82 -3.43
C SER A 68 20.35 1.51 -4.35
N VAL A 69 20.54 1.69 -5.66
CA VAL A 69 19.48 1.49 -6.65
C VAL A 69 19.70 0.18 -7.41
N PHE A 70 18.69 -0.68 -7.39
CA PHE A 70 18.66 -1.98 -8.04
C PHE A 70 17.59 -2.00 -9.13
N VAL A 71 17.85 -2.75 -10.19
CA VAL A 71 16.84 -3.06 -11.21
C VAL A 71 16.31 -4.45 -10.92
N VAL A 72 15.00 -4.56 -10.73
CA VAL A 72 14.32 -5.80 -10.37
C VAL A 72 13.23 -6.10 -11.40
N ASP A 73 13.15 -7.36 -11.78
CA ASP A 73 11.98 -7.95 -12.42
C ASP A 73 11.39 -8.94 -11.41
N VAL A 74 10.12 -8.76 -11.05
CA VAL A 74 9.46 -9.63 -10.06
C VAL A 74 9.31 -11.08 -10.54
N LEU A 75 9.51 -11.34 -11.84
CA LEU A 75 9.57 -12.67 -12.42
C LEU A 75 11.00 -13.23 -12.52
N ASP A 76 12.02 -12.40 -12.34
CA ASP A 76 13.42 -12.82 -12.21
C ASP A 76 13.82 -12.90 -10.73
N TYR A 77 13.75 -14.12 -10.20
CA TYR A 77 14.07 -14.44 -8.81
C TYR A 77 15.47 -13.96 -8.36
N GLN A 78 16.47 -14.02 -9.26
CA GLN A 78 17.84 -13.61 -8.89
C GLN A 78 17.98 -12.09 -8.76
N SER A 79 17.24 -11.33 -9.57
CA SER A 79 17.19 -9.87 -9.44
C SER A 79 16.63 -9.44 -8.07
N ILE A 80 15.60 -10.15 -7.59
CA ILE A 80 14.99 -9.92 -6.27
C ILE A 80 16.00 -10.23 -5.16
N LEU A 81 16.63 -11.41 -5.17
CA LEU A 81 17.61 -11.79 -4.15
C LEU A 81 18.78 -10.79 -4.07
N THR A 82 19.24 -10.31 -5.23
CA THR A 82 20.31 -9.30 -5.29
C THR A 82 19.90 -8.01 -4.59
N ALA A 83 18.67 -7.55 -4.82
CA ALA A 83 18.13 -6.35 -4.18
C ALA A 83 17.87 -6.52 -2.67
N LEU A 84 17.50 -7.73 -2.23
CA LEU A 84 17.27 -8.02 -0.80
C LEU A 84 18.53 -8.31 0.00
N ASN A 85 19.69 -8.48 -0.65
CA ASN A 85 20.91 -8.90 0.02
C ASN A 85 21.31 -7.97 1.17
N GLY A 86 21.32 -8.53 2.39
CA GLY A 86 21.66 -7.83 3.63
C GLY A 86 20.57 -6.90 4.16
N CYS A 87 19.39 -6.83 3.54
CA CYS A 87 18.26 -6.09 4.07
C CYS A 87 17.60 -6.85 5.22
N SER A 88 17.26 -6.14 6.29
CA SER A 88 16.50 -6.69 7.42
C SER A 88 14.99 -6.54 7.26
N ALA A 89 14.54 -5.68 6.36
CA ALA A 89 13.13 -5.57 6.03
C ALA A 89 12.89 -5.27 4.56
N LEU A 90 11.71 -5.64 4.09
CA LEU A 90 11.20 -5.26 2.79
C LEU A 90 9.88 -4.49 2.93
N PHE A 91 9.77 -3.36 2.22
CA PHE A 91 8.51 -2.72 1.89
C PHE A 91 8.11 -3.15 0.47
N TYR A 92 7.12 -4.03 0.37
CA TYR A 92 6.56 -4.47 -0.90
C TYR A 92 5.50 -3.47 -1.36
N SER A 93 5.74 -2.72 -2.44
CA SER A 93 4.82 -1.71 -2.95
C SER A 93 4.52 -1.87 -4.44
N LEU A 94 4.38 -3.11 -4.91
CA LEU A 94 4.20 -3.39 -6.35
C LEU A 94 2.88 -2.82 -6.88
N ASP A 95 2.98 -2.03 -7.95
CA ASP A 95 1.86 -1.48 -8.72
C ASP A 95 2.18 -1.56 -10.23
N ASP A 96 1.18 -1.79 -11.09
CA ASP A 96 1.42 -1.80 -12.55
C ASP A 96 1.11 -0.41 -13.15
N PRO A 97 2.11 0.28 -13.73
CA PRO A 97 1.92 1.64 -14.24
C PRO A 97 1.15 1.71 -15.57
N ARG A 98 0.83 0.57 -16.21
CA ARG A 98 0.22 0.53 -17.55
C ARG A 98 -1.28 0.32 -17.49
N ALA A 99 -1.71 -0.81 -16.90
CA ALA A 99 -3.12 -1.19 -16.82
C ALA A 99 -3.32 -2.39 -15.88
N TYR A 100 -4.55 -2.49 -15.36
CA TYR A 100 -5.04 -3.68 -14.68
C TYR A 100 -5.97 -4.48 -15.60
N ASP A 101 -5.45 -5.61 -16.05
CA ASP A 101 -6.17 -6.65 -16.80
C ASP A 101 -5.88 -8.05 -16.23
N GLU A 102 -6.37 -9.10 -16.89
CA GLU A 102 -6.18 -10.48 -16.46
C GLU A 102 -4.70 -10.90 -16.45
N LYS A 103 -3.88 -10.40 -17.39
CA LYS A 103 -2.44 -10.70 -17.43
C LYS A 103 -1.71 -10.03 -16.27
N THR A 104 -2.07 -8.78 -15.96
CA THR A 104 -1.53 -8.06 -14.79
C THR A 104 -1.79 -8.82 -13.50
N VAL A 105 -2.98 -9.43 -13.35
CA VAL A 105 -3.31 -10.28 -12.18
C VAL A 105 -2.32 -11.43 -12.05
N GLU A 106 -2.04 -12.18 -13.12
CA GLU A 106 -1.10 -13.30 -13.06
C GLU A 106 0.32 -12.84 -12.68
N VAL A 107 0.78 -11.73 -13.28
CA VAL A 107 2.12 -11.18 -13.03
C VAL A 107 2.26 -10.70 -11.58
N GLU A 108 1.28 -9.97 -11.03
CA GLU A 108 1.34 -9.52 -9.64
C GLU A 108 1.31 -10.69 -8.66
N VAL A 109 0.48 -11.71 -8.90
CA VAL A 109 0.40 -12.89 -8.01
C VAL A 109 1.72 -13.66 -8.01
N ARG A 110 2.29 -13.91 -9.19
CA ARG A 110 3.59 -14.57 -9.33
C ARG A 110 4.72 -13.72 -8.73
N GLY A 111 4.67 -12.41 -8.93
CA GLY A 111 5.62 -11.47 -8.34
C GLY A 111 5.57 -11.49 -6.82
N ALA A 112 4.37 -11.46 -6.22
CA ALA A 112 4.19 -11.56 -4.78
C ALA A 112 4.77 -12.88 -4.22
N ILE A 113 4.49 -14.01 -4.88
CA ILE A 113 5.05 -15.32 -4.50
C ILE A 113 6.58 -15.31 -4.54
N ASN A 114 7.16 -14.86 -5.66
CA ASN A 114 8.61 -14.81 -5.83
C ASN A 114 9.29 -13.93 -4.78
N VAL A 115 8.69 -12.76 -4.49
CA VAL A 115 9.26 -11.83 -3.51
C VAL A 115 9.15 -12.37 -2.09
N VAL A 116 8.01 -12.97 -1.72
CA VAL A 116 7.85 -13.58 -0.39
C VAL A 116 8.80 -14.77 -0.21
N GLU A 117 8.99 -15.61 -1.23
CA GLU A 117 9.99 -16.68 -1.19
C GLU A 117 11.41 -16.10 -1.07
N ALA A 118 11.75 -15.06 -1.82
CA ALA A 118 13.06 -14.41 -1.74
C ALA A 118 13.31 -13.78 -0.35
N CYS A 119 12.29 -13.19 0.28
CA CYS A 119 12.33 -12.74 1.67
C CYS A 119 12.64 -13.89 2.62
N ALA A 120 11.96 -15.03 2.47
CA ALA A 120 12.21 -16.21 3.30
C ALA A 120 13.61 -16.80 3.14
N GLN A 121 14.21 -16.70 1.95
CA GLN A 121 15.59 -17.15 1.69
C GLN A 121 16.65 -16.12 2.11
N THR A 122 16.26 -14.88 2.39
CA THR A 122 17.19 -13.84 2.83
C THR A 122 17.43 -13.95 4.32
N GLN A 123 18.60 -14.44 4.73
CA GLN A 123 18.91 -14.74 6.13
C GLN A 123 18.74 -13.54 7.08
N SER A 124 19.02 -12.32 6.61
CA SER A 124 18.88 -11.11 7.41
C SER A 124 17.44 -10.63 7.57
N MET A 125 16.47 -11.20 6.83
CA MET A 125 15.09 -10.71 6.78
C MET A 125 14.36 -10.93 8.10
N GLU A 126 13.95 -9.84 8.73
CA GLU A 126 13.22 -9.83 10.00
C GLU A 126 11.75 -9.51 9.82
N LYS A 127 11.38 -8.69 8.81
CA LYS A 127 9.99 -8.28 8.60
C LYS A 127 9.68 -7.89 7.15
N LEU A 128 8.54 -8.36 6.65
CA LEU A 128 7.93 -7.94 5.39
C LEU A 128 6.72 -7.03 5.65
N VAL A 129 6.78 -5.79 5.19
CA VAL A 129 5.63 -4.86 5.17
C VAL A 129 5.02 -4.88 3.76
N PHE A 130 3.83 -5.44 3.64
CA PHE A 130 3.15 -5.69 2.38
C PHE A 130 2.07 -4.65 2.10
N SER A 131 2.30 -3.76 1.13
CA SER A 131 1.29 -2.82 0.64
C SER A 131 0.20 -3.57 -0.12
N SER A 132 -0.98 -3.64 0.48
CA SER A 132 -2.20 -4.15 -0.13
C SER A 132 -3.21 -3.00 -0.26
N SER A 133 -4.45 -3.32 -0.61
CA SER A 133 -5.52 -2.36 -0.78
C SER A 133 -6.77 -2.75 0.00
N LEU A 134 -7.56 -1.76 0.40
CA LEU A 134 -8.86 -1.94 1.06
C LEU A 134 -9.83 -2.74 0.16
N VAL A 135 -9.65 -2.67 -1.18
CA VAL A 135 -10.46 -3.45 -2.12
C VAL A 135 -10.35 -4.96 -1.91
N THR A 136 -9.35 -5.44 -1.17
CA THR A 136 -9.20 -6.85 -0.79
C THR A 136 -10.20 -7.33 0.28
N GLY A 137 -10.97 -6.42 0.88
CA GLY A 137 -11.93 -6.76 1.94
C GLY A 137 -13.37 -6.26 1.74
N ILE A 138 -13.69 -5.62 0.61
CA ILE A 138 -14.99 -4.93 0.42
C ILE A 138 -15.85 -5.49 -0.72
N TRP A 139 -15.28 -6.24 -1.68
CA TRP A 139 -16.02 -6.78 -2.83
C TRP A 139 -16.61 -8.14 -2.48
N ARG A 140 -17.80 -8.13 -1.85
CA ARG A 140 -18.52 -9.34 -1.40
C ARG A 140 -20.03 -9.18 -1.60
N GLU A 141 -20.74 -10.29 -1.76
CA GLU A 141 -22.19 -10.25 -2.03
C GLU A 141 -23.01 -9.74 -0.83
N ASP A 142 -22.60 -10.08 0.39
CA ASP A 142 -23.24 -9.73 1.65
C ASP A 142 -22.73 -8.40 2.26
N ILE A 143 -22.06 -7.55 1.46
CA ILE A 143 -21.53 -6.27 1.93
C ILE A 143 -22.62 -5.36 2.51
N ARG A 144 -23.85 -5.44 1.96
CA ARG A 144 -25.00 -4.63 2.38
C ARG A 144 -25.59 -5.06 3.72
N SER A 145 -25.48 -6.33 4.07
CA SER A 145 -25.95 -6.87 5.36
C SER A 145 -24.87 -6.86 6.44
N THR A 146 -23.60 -6.76 6.05
CA THR A 146 -22.45 -6.72 6.97
C THR A 146 -22.37 -5.37 7.69
N LYS A 147 -22.55 -5.34 9.02
CA LYS A 147 -22.50 -4.09 9.81
C LYS A 147 -21.10 -3.52 9.96
N ASP A 148 -20.12 -4.39 10.23
CA ASP A 148 -18.72 -4.02 10.47
C ASP A 148 -17.84 -4.70 9.44
N VAL A 149 -17.22 -3.90 8.57
CA VAL A 149 -16.25 -4.34 7.56
C VAL A 149 -14.87 -3.97 8.08
N ASP A 150 -14.12 -4.97 8.50
CA ASP A 150 -12.81 -4.83 9.15
C ASP A 150 -11.76 -5.77 8.55
N GLU A 151 -10.58 -5.82 9.15
CA GLU A 151 -9.40 -6.53 8.65
C GLU A 151 -9.57 -8.06 8.52
N ARG A 152 -10.69 -8.62 9.01
CA ARG A 152 -11.04 -10.04 8.85
C ARG A 152 -11.76 -10.31 7.53
N CYS A 153 -12.26 -9.27 6.86
CA CYS A 153 -13.03 -9.41 5.63
C CYS A 153 -12.11 -9.65 4.42
N TRP A 154 -12.55 -10.54 3.54
CA TRP A 154 -11.92 -10.79 2.25
C TRP A 154 -12.93 -10.60 1.12
N SER A 155 -12.44 -10.08 0.00
CA SER A 155 -13.19 -9.95 -1.23
C SER A 155 -13.35 -11.31 -1.91
N ASP A 156 -14.50 -11.49 -2.56
CA ASP A 156 -14.84 -12.66 -3.34
C ASP A 156 -14.14 -12.60 -4.71
N VAL A 157 -13.27 -13.58 -4.95
CA VAL A 157 -12.46 -13.71 -6.17
C VAL A 157 -13.35 -13.88 -7.42
N ASP A 158 -14.43 -14.63 -7.32
CA ASP A 158 -15.33 -14.90 -8.43
C ASP A 158 -16.21 -13.68 -8.73
N LEU A 159 -16.64 -12.95 -7.70
CA LEU A 159 -17.32 -11.67 -7.87
C LEU A 159 -16.41 -10.64 -8.56
N CYS A 160 -15.16 -10.51 -8.09
CA CYS A 160 -14.17 -9.63 -8.71
C CYS A 160 -13.95 -9.97 -10.20
N ARG A 161 -13.82 -11.25 -10.53
CA ARG A 161 -13.67 -11.73 -11.92
C ARG A 161 -14.92 -11.45 -12.76
N LYS A 162 -16.10 -11.77 -12.24
CA LYS A 162 -17.40 -11.55 -12.91
C LYS A 162 -17.63 -10.06 -13.24
N LEU A 163 -17.26 -9.18 -12.32
CA LEU A 163 -17.39 -7.73 -12.48
C LEU A 163 -16.18 -7.09 -13.20
N LYS A 164 -15.18 -7.89 -13.61
CA LYS A 164 -13.94 -7.41 -14.24
C LYS A 164 -13.20 -6.36 -13.42
N LEU A 165 -13.25 -6.49 -12.10
CA LEU A 165 -12.53 -5.66 -11.13
C LEU A 165 -11.08 -6.15 -11.01
N TRP A 166 -10.32 -6.07 -12.10
CA TRP A 166 -8.98 -6.67 -12.20
C TRP A 166 -8.00 -6.17 -11.13
N TYR A 167 -8.08 -4.90 -10.75
CA TYR A 167 -7.28 -4.36 -9.64
C TYR A 167 -7.61 -5.03 -8.31
N ALA A 168 -8.89 -5.13 -7.98
CA ALA A 168 -9.34 -5.82 -6.78
C ALA A 168 -8.95 -7.30 -6.81
N LEU A 169 -9.07 -7.96 -7.96
CA LEU A 169 -8.67 -9.34 -8.15
C LEU A 169 -7.16 -9.54 -7.93
N ALA A 170 -6.33 -8.69 -8.55
CA ALA A 170 -4.88 -8.72 -8.41
C ALA A 170 -4.46 -8.55 -6.96
N LYS A 171 -4.88 -7.47 -6.29
CA LYS A 171 -4.52 -7.23 -4.89
C LYS A 171 -5.03 -8.33 -3.95
N THR A 172 -6.23 -8.86 -4.20
CA THR A 172 -6.80 -9.94 -3.36
C THR A 172 -5.99 -11.22 -3.49
N LEU A 173 -5.73 -11.68 -4.72
CA LEU A 173 -4.98 -12.92 -4.96
C LEU A 173 -3.52 -12.81 -4.53
N SER A 174 -2.87 -11.66 -4.78
CA SER A 174 -1.50 -11.41 -4.38
C SER A 174 -1.34 -11.42 -2.86
N GLU A 175 -2.24 -10.77 -2.12
CA GLU A 175 -2.19 -10.77 -0.65
C GLU A 175 -2.51 -12.16 -0.07
N GLN A 176 -3.48 -12.89 -0.64
CA GLN A 176 -3.78 -14.27 -0.23
C GLN A 176 -2.59 -15.21 -0.44
N ALA A 177 -1.96 -15.15 -1.62
CA ALA A 177 -0.77 -15.95 -1.93
C ALA A 177 0.41 -15.58 -1.02
N ALA A 178 0.62 -14.28 -0.78
CA ALA A 178 1.65 -13.79 0.12
C ALA A 178 1.46 -14.29 1.56
N TRP A 179 0.23 -14.21 2.10
CA TRP A 179 -0.06 -14.74 3.45
C TRP A 179 0.14 -16.25 3.53
N ALA A 180 -0.35 -17.01 2.55
CA ALA A 180 -0.21 -18.47 2.54
C ALA A 180 1.27 -18.87 2.59
N LEU A 181 2.11 -18.24 1.76
CA LEU A 181 3.53 -18.55 1.71
C LEU A 181 4.30 -17.99 2.92
N ALA A 182 3.98 -16.78 3.39
CA ALA A 182 4.62 -16.20 4.57
C ALA A 182 4.38 -17.06 5.82
N MET A 183 3.17 -17.60 5.99
CA MET A 183 2.88 -18.52 7.10
C MET A 183 3.65 -19.84 6.96
N ASP A 184 3.70 -20.42 5.76
CA ASP A 184 4.44 -21.67 5.47
C ASP A 184 5.96 -21.51 5.72
N ARG A 185 6.50 -20.33 5.41
CA ARG A 185 7.91 -19.98 5.61
C ARG A 185 8.22 -19.37 6.98
N MET A 186 7.20 -19.21 7.85
CA MET A 186 7.32 -18.51 9.14
C MET A 186 7.88 -17.08 9.03
N LEU A 187 7.61 -16.41 7.92
CA LEU A 187 8.03 -15.03 7.68
C LEU A 187 7.12 -14.08 8.47
N ASN A 188 7.72 -13.15 9.23
CA ASN A 188 6.99 -12.10 9.91
C ASN A 188 6.49 -11.07 8.88
N MET A 189 5.22 -11.21 8.48
CA MET A 189 4.57 -10.32 7.53
C MET A 189 3.51 -9.46 8.22
N VAL A 190 3.42 -8.20 7.81
CA VAL A 190 2.32 -7.28 8.13
C VAL A 190 1.78 -6.73 6.82
N SER A 191 0.46 -6.73 6.63
CA SER A 191 -0.15 -6.12 5.44
C SER A 191 -0.88 -4.82 5.78
N ILE A 192 -0.62 -3.78 4.98
CA ILE A 192 -1.30 -2.48 5.08
C ILE A 192 -2.26 -2.37 3.89
N ASN A 193 -3.55 -2.46 4.16
CA ASN A 193 -4.62 -2.41 3.15
C ASN A 193 -5.09 -0.96 2.98
N ALA A 194 -4.44 -0.22 2.09
CA ALA A 194 -4.72 1.19 1.86
C ALA A 194 -6.08 1.40 1.17
N ALA A 195 -6.86 2.35 1.66
CA ALA A 195 -7.99 2.87 0.88
C ALA A 195 -7.48 3.70 -0.32
N LEU A 196 -8.36 4.50 -0.96
CA LEU A 196 -7.95 5.31 -2.09
C LEU A 196 -6.87 6.31 -1.67
N VAL A 197 -5.66 6.15 -2.18
CA VAL A 197 -4.54 7.03 -1.86
C VAL A 197 -4.76 8.40 -2.50
N ILE A 198 -4.69 9.44 -1.68
CA ILE A 198 -4.73 10.84 -2.11
C ILE A 198 -3.46 11.55 -1.62
N GLY A 199 -3.05 12.59 -2.34
CA GLY A 199 -1.86 13.34 -1.99
C GLY A 199 -1.39 14.25 -3.13
N PRO A 200 -0.25 14.94 -2.94
CA PRO A 200 0.31 15.83 -3.95
C PRO A 200 0.54 15.08 -5.27
N ASP A 201 0.09 15.70 -6.37
CA ASP A 201 0.30 15.23 -7.75
C ASP A 201 -0.13 13.78 -8.04
N ILE A 202 -1.05 13.23 -7.22
CA ILE A 202 -1.60 11.87 -7.39
C ILE A 202 -2.17 11.66 -8.79
N ALA A 203 -2.70 12.75 -9.38
CA ALA A 203 -3.31 12.72 -10.69
C ALA A 203 -2.34 12.32 -11.80
N ASN A 204 -1.08 12.74 -11.70
CA ASN A 204 -0.08 12.43 -12.71
C ASN A 204 0.73 11.19 -12.31
N GLN A 205 1.04 11.02 -11.02
CA GLN A 205 1.97 10.00 -10.55
C GLN A 205 1.33 8.65 -10.22
N ASN A 206 0.00 8.56 -10.09
CA ASN A 206 -0.69 7.31 -9.76
C ASN A 206 -1.98 7.10 -10.56
N ALA A 207 -2.01 7.58 -11.80
CA ALA A 207 -3.21 7.64 -12.63
C ALA A 207 -3.93 6.30 -12.82
N VAL A 208 -3.18 5.25 -13.14
CA VAL A 208 -3.72 3.93 -13.51
C VAL A 208 -4.34 3.25 -12.29
N SER A 209 -3.61 3.19 -11.19
CA SER A 209 -4.03 2.51 -9.95
C SER A 209 -5.19 3.25 -9.29
N THR A 210 -5.17 4.59 -9.31
CA THR A 210 -6.28 5.44 -8.86
C THR A 210 -7.55 5.18 -9.66
N LYS A 211 -7.47 5.20 -11.01
CA LYS A 211 -8.63 4.90 -11.88
C LYS A 211 -9.13 3.47 -11.70
N SER A 212 -8.22 2.52 -11.50
CA SER A 212 -8.56 1.10 -11.34
C SER A 212 -9.20 0.81 -9.99
N TYR A 213 -8.75 1.45 -8.91
CA TYR A 213 -9.40 1.43 -7.60
C TYR A 213 -10.82 1.98 -7.69
N LEU A 214 -11.00 3.11 -8.40
CA LEU A 214 -12.30 3.78 -8.55
C LEU A 214 -13.33 3.01 -9.40
N ARG A 215 -12.96 1.88 -10.01
CA ARG A 215 -13.94 1.03 -10.71
C ARG A 215 -14.96 0.48 -9.71
N GLY A 216 -16.20 0.93 -9.86
CA GLY A 216 -17.30 0.60 -8.94
C GLY A 216 -17.36 1.49 -7.69
N ALA A 217 -16.78 2.70 -7.75
CA ALA A 217 -16.81 3.66 -6.64
C ALA A 217 -18.23 4.10 -6.24
N ASP A 218 -19.15 4.18 -7.20
CA ASP A 218 -20.58 4.36 -6.98
C ASP A 218 -21.12 3.28 -6.03
N LYS A 219 -20.85 2.01 -6.34
CA LYS A 219 -21.27 0.88 -5.51
C LYS A 219 -20.55 0.85 -4.15
N MET A 220 -19.27 1.24 -4.09
CA MET A 220 -18.54 1.38 -2.82
C MET A 220 -19.16 2.46 -1.94
N GLN A 221 -19.55 3.59 -2.51
CA GLN A 221 -20.20 4.69 -1.82
C GLN A 221 -21.58 4.28 -1.32
N GLU A 222 -22.43 3.68 -2.19
CA GLU A 222 -23.74 3.16 -1.82
C GLU A 222 -23.69 2.18 -0.64
N ASN A 223 -22.65 1.35 -0.62
CA ASN A 223 -22.45 0.36 0.44
C ASN A 223 -21.74 0.94 1.68
N GLY A 224 -21.33 2.21 1.67
CA GLY A 224 -20.67 2.87 2.81
C GLY A 224 -19.26 2.35 3.09
N VAL A 225 -18.54 1.94 2.04
CA VAL A 225 -17.19 1.36 2.08
C VAL A 225 -16.18 2.07 1.17
N LEU A 226 -16.56 3.21 0.61
CA LEU A 226 -15.61 4.10 -0.06
C LEU A 226 -14.87 4.95 0.98
N ALA A 227 -13.54 4.89 0.96
CA ALA A 227 -12.68 5.67 1.83
C ALA A 227 -11.43 6.12 1.08
N SER A 228 -10.75 7.12 1.64
CA SER A 228 -9.45 7.61 1.18
C SER A 228 -8.44 7.68 2.32
N VAL A 229 -7.17 7.73 1.93
CA VAL A 229 -6.02 7.86 2.83
C VAL A 229 -5.02 8.85 2.26
N ASP A 230 -4.57 9.79 3.09
CA ASP A 230 -3.47 10.68 2.74
C ASP A 230 -2.15 9.88 2.65
N VAL A 231 -1.35 10.13 1.61
CA VAL A 231 -0.11 9.40 1.36
C VAL A 231 0.92 9.57 2.48
N CYS A 232 1.01 10.74 3.13
CA CYS A 232 1.93 10.93 4.24
C CYS A 232 1.51 10.07 5.43
N PHE A 233 0.22 10.06 5.74
CA PHE A 233 -0.33 9.19 6.79
C PHE A 233 -0.10 7.72 6.45
N LEU A 234 -0.35 7.30 5.21
CA LEU A 234 -0.13 5.93 4.77
C LEU A 234 1.33 5.49 4.96
N VAL A 235 2.29 6.34 4.57
CA VAL A 235 3.72 6.05 4.69
C VAL A 235 4.16 5.98 6.16
N ASP A 236 3.65 6.86 7.02
CA ASP A 236 3.91 6.79 8.45
C ASP A 236 3.45 5.46 9.05
N ILE A 237 2.30 4.93 8.59
CA ILE A 237 1.80 3.61 9.00
C ILE A 237 2.68 2.47 8.49
N HIS A 238 3.19 2.54 7.24
CA HIS A 238 4.12 1.53 6.72
C HIS A 238 5.39 1.46 7.58
N ILE A 239 6.02 2.61 7.84
CA ILE A 239 7.25 2.65 8.62
C ILE A 239 6.98 2.21 10.07
N ARG A 240 5.83 2.59 10.65
CA ARG A 240 5.44 2.10 11.96
C ARG A 240 5.22 0.58 11.99
N ALA A 241 4.68 0.00 10.93
CA ALA A 241 4.54 -1.45 10.81
C ALA A 241 5.91 -2.15 10.86
N LEU A 242 6.95 -1.51 10.34
CA LEU A 242 8.32 -1.98 10.54
C LEU A 242 8.77 -1.83 12.00
N GLU A 243 8.72 -0.61 12.52
CA GLU A 243 9.35 -0.21 13.80
C GLU A 243 8.67 -0.81 15.05
N ASP A 244 7.36 -1.04 15.02
CA ASP A 244 6.63 -1.58 16.18
C ASP A 244 6.62 -3.12 16.13
N PRO A 245 7.29 -3.81 17.08
CA PRO A 245 7.37 -5.27 17.10
C PRO A 245 6.03 -5.96 17.40
N SER A 246 5.03 -5.24 17.93
CA SER A 246 3.70 -5.78 18.21
C SER A 246 2.80 -5.89 16.97
N THR A 247 3.22 -5.29 15.86
CA THR A 247 2.45 -5.29 14.61
C THR A 247 2.43 -6.68 14.00
N SER A 248 1.22 -7.10 13.57
CA SER A 248 0.99 -8.44 13.01
C SER A 248 -0.28 -8.41 12.16
N GLY A 249 -0.41 -9.31 11.17
CA GLY A 249 -1.63 -9.45 10.39
C GLY A 249 -1.94 -8.26 9.48
N ARG A 250 -3.23 -8.04 9.20
CA ARG A 250 -3.74 -7.01 8.27
C ARG A 250 -4.14 -5.72 9.00
N TYR A 251 -4.02 -4.57 8.34
CA TYR A 251 -4.41 -3.25 8.82
C TYR A 251 -5.15 -2.49 7.72
N PHE A 252 -6.43 -2.18 7.93
CA PHE A 252 -7.17 -1.30 7.03
C PHE A 252 -6.72 0.14 7.27
N CYS A 253 -6.13 0.77 6.25
CA CYS A 253 -5.52 2.09 6.36
C CYS A 253 -6.35 3.14 5.60
N PHE A 254 -7.12 3.92 6.37
CA PHE A 254 -7.89 5.06 5.89
C PHE A 254 -8.07 6.10 7.00
N ASN A 255 -8.19 7.36 6.62
CA ASN A 255 -8.45 8.47 7.56
C ASN A 255 -9.70 9.30 7.18
N LYS A 256 -10.31 9.05 6.01
CA LYS A 256 -11.58 9.66 5.60
C LYS A 256 -12.49 8.64 4.92
N VAL A 257 -13.73 8.52 5.39
CA VAL A 257 -14.79 7.74 4.73
C VAL A 257 -15.69 8.69 3.95
N VAL A 258 -16.08 8.30 2.73
CA VAL A 258 -16.99 9.08 1.87
C VAL A 258 -18.43 8.75 2.25
N LYS A 259 -19.07 9.62 3.05
CA LYS A 259 -20.39 9.37 3.65
C LYS A 259 -21.53 10.11 2.95
N SER A 260 -21.19 11.15 2.22
CA SER A 260 -22.11 12.10 1.61
C SER A 260 -21.70 12.43 0.18
N GLU A 261 -22.62 13.04 -0.57
CA GLU A 261 -22.29 13.61 -1.89
C GLU A 261 -21.24 14.71 -1.80
N GLU A 262 -21.25 15.52 -0.73
CA GLU A 262 -20.22 16.54 -0.51
C GLU A 262 -18.83 15.94 -0.32
N ASP A 263 -18.73 14.82 0.40
CA ASP A 263 -17.46 14.10 0.54
C ASP A 263 -16.98 13.54 -0.79
N ALA A 264 -17.91 13.03 -1.61
CA ALA A 264 -17.59 12.51 -2.94
C ALA A 264 -17.13 13.62 -3.89
N ILE A 265 -17.75 14.81 -3.83
CA ILE A 265 -17.31 15.99 -4.59
C ILE A 265 -15.91 16.41 -4.15
N LYS A 266 -15.66 16.53 -2.83
CA LYS A 266 -14.32 16.89 -2.31
C LYS A 266 -13.25 15.87 -2.72
N LEU A 267 -13.61 14.58 -2.70
CA LEU A 267 -12.73 13.54 -3.20
C LEU A 267 -12.48 13.70 -4.71
N ALA A 268 -13.53 13.96 -5.49
CA ALA A 268 -13.41 14.16 -6.93
C ALA A 268 -12.53 15.37 -7.30
N GLU A 269 -12.68 16.48 -6.57
CA GLU A 269 -11.86 17.67 -6.71
C GLU A 269 -10.37 17.36 -6.46
N SER A 270 -10.06 16.55 -5.45
CA SER A 270 -8.68 16.15 -5.14
C SER A 270 -8.02 15.27 -6.21
N LEU A 271 -8.82 14.75 -7.15
CA LEU A 271 -8.40 13.81 -8.19
C LEU A 271 -8.41 14.45 -9.58
N VAL A 272 -8.73 15.73 -9.72
CA VAL A 272 -8.64 16.44 -11.01
C VAL A 272 -7.17 16.50 -11.46
N PRO A 273 -6.86 16.29 -12.76
CA PRO A 273 -7.78 16.05 -13.89
C PRO A 273 -8.09 14.57 -14.19
N LEU A 274 -7.75 13.62 -13.33
CA LEU A 274 -7.99 12.18 -13.62
C LEU A 274 -9.45 11.81 -13.79
N ILE A 275 -10.33 12.49 -13.05
CA ILE A 275 -11.77 12.28 -13.12
C ILE A 275 -12.48 13.60 -13.40
N SER A 276 -13.56 13.50 -14.16
CA SER A 276 -14.44 14.63 -14.43
C SER A 276 -15.38 14.84 -13.25
N ILE A 277 -15.46 16.06 -12.75
CA ILE A 277 -16.46 16.43 -11.74
C ILE A 277 -17.83 16.49 -12.45
N PRO A 278 -18.84 15.71 -12.01
CA PRO A 278 -20.18 15.81 -12.57
C PRO A 278 -20.71 17.25 -12.43
N SER A 279 -21.30 17.79 -13.48
CA SER A 279 -21.94 19.11 -13.45
C SER A 279 -23.16 19.09 -12.52
N ARG A 280 -22.98 19.60 -11.28
CA ARG A 280 -24.01 19.87 -10.25
C ARG A 280 -25.33 19.07 -10.44
N CYS A 281 -25.39 17.86 -9.90
CA CYS A 281 -26.69 17.29 -9.56
C CYS A 281 -27.34 18.19 -8.49
N ARG A 282 -28.57 18.64 -8.76
CA ARG A 282 -29.37 19.42 -7.79
C ARG A 282 -29.46 18.64 -6.48
N PRO A 283 -29.53 19.30 -5.31
CA PRO A 283 -29.72 18.59 -4.05
C PRO A 283 -31.08 17.88 -4.09
N GLN A 284 -31.06 16.59 -4.43
CA GLN A 284 -32.04 15.65 -3.90
C GLN A 284 -31.62 15.33 -2.46
N GLU A 285 -32.59 14.94 -1.62
CA GLU A 285 -32.41 14.70 -0.20
C GLU A 285 -31.03 14.09 0.12
N SER A 286 -30.27 14.70 1.04
CA SER A 286 -28.91 14.31 1.36
C SER A 286 -28.86 12.84 1.81
N VAL A 287 -28.58 11.93 0.88
CA VAL A 287 -28.43 10.51 1.20
C VAL A 287 -27.13 10.35 1.96
N VAL A 288 -27.26 10.10 3.27
CA VAL A 288 -26.12 9.74 4.13
C VAL A 288 -25.98 8.23 4.12
N TYR A 289 -24.88 7.74 3.60
CA TYR A 289 -24.60 6.31 3.56
C TYR A 289 -24.11 5.82 4.93
N MET A 290 -24.59 4.64 5.35
CA MET A 290 -24.17 4.02 6.61
C MET A 290 -22.69 3.62 6.53
N GLU A 291 -21.86 4.17 7.41
CA GLU A 291 -20.44 3.82 7.50
C GLU A 291 -20.24 2.40 8.05
N ARG A 292 -19.70 1.51 7.22
CA ARG A 292 -19.45 0.10 7.58
C ARG A 292 -17.99 -0.19 7.91
N LEU A 293 -17.06 0.59 7.37
CA LEU A 293 -15.64 0.36 7.58
C LEU A 293 -15.23 0.56 9.04
N ARG A 294 -14.32 -0.30 9.51
CA ARG A 294 -13.69 -0.21 10.82
C ARG A 294 -12.18 -0.39 10.65
N ASN A 295 -11.40 0.44 11.35
CA ASN A 295 -9.94 0.38 11.41
C ASN A 295 -9.45 0.49 12.87
N LYS A 296 -10.17 -0.12 13.81
CA LYS A 296 -9.86 -0.05 15.26
C LYS A 296 -8.43 -0.48 15.56
N LYS A 297 -7.89 -1.43 14.79
CA LYS A 297 -6.52 -1.92 14.94
C LYS A 297 -5.49 -0.85 14.54
N LEU A 298 -5.76 -0.12 13.46
CA LEU A 298 -4.96 1.04 13.04
C LEU A 298 -5.00 2.15 14.10
N GLN A 299 -6.19 2.46 14.62
CA GLN A 299 -6.36 3.50 15.65
C GLN A 299 -5.48 3.24 16.88
N LYS A 300 -5.45 1.98 17.36
CA LYS A 300 -4.56 1.57 18.46
C LYS A 300 -3.07 1.78 18.12
N LEU A 301 -2.66 1.45 16.89
CA LEU A 301 -1.29 1.66 16.43
C LEU A 301 -0.89 3.16 16.43
N THR A 302 -1.84 4.04 16.12
CA THR A 302 -1.63 5.49 16.12
C THR A 302 -1.74 6.14 17.51
N GLU A 303 -2.57 5.62 18.41
CA GLU A 303 -2.79 6.18 19.75
C GLU A 303 -1.58 6.00 20.69
N VAL A 304 -0.79 4.94 20.52
CA VAL A 304 0.47 4.72 21.27
C VAL A 304 1.43 5.92 21.10
N VAL A 305 1.31 6.69 20.02
CA VAL A 305 2.15 7.86 19.74
C VAL A 305 1.83 9.04 20.64
N MET A 306 0.55 9.36 20.85
CA MET A 306 0.15 10.55 21.63
C MET A 306 0.43 10.44 23.13
N LYS A 307 0.79 9.25 23.62
CA LYS A 307 1.19 9.03 25.02
C LYS A 307 2.72 8.97 25.20
N SER A 308 3.47 8.96 24.10
CA SER A 308 4.93 8.81 24.08
C SER A 308 5.68 10.12 23.77
N THR A 309 4.94 11.15 23.33
CA THR A 309 5.41 12.53 23.12
C THR A 309 4.98 13.43 24.26
#